data_AF-A0A662RZG9-F1
#
_entry.id   AF-A0A662RZG9-F1
#
_cell.length_a   1.000
_cell.length_b   1.000
_cell.length_c   1.000
_cell.angle_alpha   90.00
_cell.angle_beta   90.00
_cell.angle_gamma   90.00
#
_symmetry.space_group_name_H-M   'P 1'
#
loop_
_entity.id
_entity.type
_entity.pdbx_description
1 polymer ?
#
loop_
_entity_poly.entity_id
_entity_poly.type
_entity_poly.pdbx_seq_one_letter_code
_entity_poly.pdbx_strand_id
1 'polypeptide(L)'
;FVVGVANLLTFSRIYKRRKVFWFLGFCFHILMFMILFGHLRGFGLWPKEILHKVSPEFEHLMVEVIPPYLGVLSTALMSCLLVYRVAERNLRLQSGIEDYLVIILVLLTLVSGTLMRLLPPDSLTSLTIEFLPGFVLRLEKTPNLPSLLVHLMIAQLLLMYLSFSKLIHVVTALLTVALHSIERTAEGFILPRWSEVEVTGGEGSRSDAAPSILPGRFLLSLESCVTCGNCALYCPTYTSSRERVHIPSVRLRRMLRTHNLAIPKAVDRLALEKMVWECALCGYCSESCPLAIMTDLIYLAVRAELAKVNLIPKPLTELSKVIRETHNPLGRSNDERKGWINFRISKNRRNIRKFGEKAAPLYVELREEDLIKDRAETVYFVGCNASFFKALSGIPDAMVHILKAAGEDFTLLGGEEWCCGYPLLLAGDVEGFREIALHNVEVIRSKGAKRVVFTCAGCYRAFKQFYSRFLGTKLGFEVLHSTQLLYELCAKGKLKPVHPRLRVTYHDPCDIGRHCHIYLEPRKVLESVGCKLIEMERAGENSLCCGGGGLLKASNADLSSRISVERARQASMTGAEVLVSACPSCILSLKEGAQAIEGRLKVLDIVEVVASQTGLIPPFK
;
A
#
# COMPACT_ATOMS: atom_id res chain seq x y z
N PHE A 1 -14.50 2.83 -8.97
CA PHE A 1 -15.65 2.92 -8.06
C PHE A 1 -16.37 1.58 -7.86
N VAL A 2 -17.01 1.01 -8.90
CA VAL A 2 -17.82 -0.24 -8.79
C VAL A 2 -17.06 -1.39 -8.11
N VAL A 3 -15.83 -1.68 -8.53
CA VAL A 3 -14.99 -2.72 -7.91
C VAL A 3 -14.70 -2.45 -6.43
N GLY A 4 -14.51 -1.18 -6.05
CA GLY A 4 -14.28 -0.77 -4.67
C GLY A 4 -15.51 -1.02 -3.79
N VAL A 5 -16.69 -0.62 -4.26
CA VAL A 5 -17.97 -0.86 -3.58
C VAL A 5 -18.26 -2.36 -3.49
N ALA A 6 -18.07 -3.11 -4.57
CA ALA A 6 -18.24 -4.56 -4.56
C ALA A 6 -17.33 -5.24 -3.53
N ASN A 7 -16.06 -4.84 -3.45
CA ASN A 7 -15.12 -5.38 -2.46
C ASN A 7 -15.53 -5.02 -1.02
N LEU A 8 -16.06 -3.81 -0.80
CA LEU A 8 -16.56 -3.37 0.50
C LEU A 8 -17.78 -4.19 0.92
N LEU A 9 -18.77 -4.35 0.03
CA LEU A 9 -20.02 -5.06 0.33
C LEU A 9 -19.80 -6.57 0.50
N THR A 10 -18.91 -7.17 -0.30
CA THR A 10 -18.62 -8.62 -0.24
C THR A 10 -17.53 -8.98 0.76
N PHE A 11 -16.87 -8.00 1.39
CA PHE A 11 -15.77 -8.19 2.34
C PHE A 11 -14.63 -9.04 1.70
N SER A 12 -14.46 -8.97 0.37
CA SER A 12 -13.61 -9.86 -0.42
C SER A 12 -12.14 -9.87 0.04
N ARG A 13 -11.64 -8.71 0.47
CA ARG A 13 -10.27 -8.53 0.99
C ARG A 13 -10.02 -9.27 2.32
N ILE A 14 -11.08 -9.52 3.11
CA ILE A 14 -11.01 -10.34 4.33
C ILE A 14 -11.07 -11.83 3.96
N TYR A 15 -11.95 -12.20 3.02
CA TYR A 15 -12.15 -13.58 2.58
C TYR A 15 -10.84 -14.27 2.15
N LYS A 16 -9.93 -13.54 1.49
CA LYS A 16 -8.64 -14.05 0.98
C LYS A 16 -7.76 -14.75 2.03
N ARG A 17 -7.77 -14.32 3.30
CA ARG A 17 -6.93 -14.93 4.36
C ARG A 17 -7.71 -15.34 5.62
N ARG A 18 -8.93 -14.83 5.82
CA ARG A 18 -9.69 -15.05 7.07
C ARG A 18 -11.13 -15.46 6.77
N LYS A 19 -11.31 -16.63 6.15
CA LYS A 19 -12.63 -17.16 5.74
C LYS A 19 -13.64 -17.23 6.89
N VAL A 20 -13.24 -17.69 8.07
CA VAL A 20 -14.13 -17.76 9.26
C VAL A 20 -14.56 -16.37 9.72
N PHE A 21 -13.60 -15.45 9.85
CA PHE A 21 -13.91 -14.08 10.26
C PHE A 21 -14.76 -13.35 9.21
N TRP A 22 -14.50 -13.60 7.93
CA TRP A 22 -15.32 -13.14 6.83
C TRP A 22 -16.75 -13.65 6.96
N PHE A 23 -16.96 -14.95 7.14
CA PHE A 23 -18.28 -15.56 7.24
C PHE A 23 -19.08 -14.95 8.41
N LEU A 24 -18.50 -14.94 9.61
CA LEU A 24 -19.13 -14.36 10.80
C LEU A 24 -19.47 -12.89 10.60
N GLY A 25 -18.52 -12.10 10.09
CA GLY A 25 -18.71 -10.67 9.86
C GLY A 25 -19.76 -10.39 8.78
N PHE A 26 -19.67 -11.05 7.63
CA PHE A 26 -20.56 -10.86 6.49
C PHE A 26 -22.01 -11.24 6.85
N CYS A 27 -22.23 -12.41 7.43
CA CYS A 27 -23.55 -12.83 7.88
C CYS A 27 -24.11 -11.87 8.93
N PHE A 28 -23.30 -11.43 9.90
CA PHE A 28 -23.74 -10.46 10.90
C PHE A 28 -24.24 -9.15 10.25
N HIS A 29 -23.50 -8.60 9.28
CA HIS A 29 -23.89 -7.35 8.63
C HIS A 29 -25.15 -7.49 7.76
N ILE A 30 -25.34 -8.63 7.09
CA ILE A 30 -26.59 -8.91 6.36
C ILE A 30 -27.78 -8.91 7.32
N LEU A 31 -27.69 -9.62 8.44
CA LEU A 31 -28.80 -9.67 9.40
C LEU A 31 -29.03 -8.32 10.07
N MET A 32 -27.97 -7.56 10.35
CA MET A 32 -28.11 -6.17 10.83
C MET A 32 -28.85 -5.31 9.83
N PHE A 33 -28.52 -5.40 8.54
CA PHE A 33 -29.23 -4.68 7.51
C PHE A 33 -30.72 -5.05 7.48
N MET A 34 -31.06 -6.35 7.55
CA MET A 34 -32.45 -6.81 7.60
C MET A 34 -33.21 -6.29 8.84
N ILE A 35 -32.56 -6.33 10.01
CA ILE A 35 -33.15 -5.83 11.26
C ILE A 35 -33.38 -4.32 11.17
N LEU A 36 -32.39 -3.54 10.75
CA LEU A 36 -32.50 -2.09 10.62
C LEU A 36 -33.55 -1.71 9.56
N PHE A 37 -33.61 -2.43 8.44
CA PHE A 37 -34.64 -2.24 7.42
C PHE A 37 -36.05 -2.51 7.97
N GLY A 38 -36.19 -3.51 8.85
CA GLY A 38 -37.43 -3.77 9.59
C GLY A 38 -37.85 -2.61 10.49
N HIS A 39 -36.91 -1.87 11.10
CA HIS A 39 -37.23 -0.69 11.92
C HIS A 39 -37.82 0.45 11.09
N LEU A 40 -37.42 0.60 9.82
CA LEU A 40 -37.98 1.62 8.92
C LEU A 40 -39.50 1.48 8.75
N ARG A 41 -40.05 0.26 8.90
CA ARG A 41 -41.50 0.00 8.93
C ARG A 41 -42.17 0.69 10.11
N GLY A 42 -41.56 0.61 11.30
CA GLY A 42 -42.07 1.27 12.50
C GLY A 42 -42.14 2.78 12.36
N PHE A 43 -41.26 3.38 11.55
CA PHE A 43 -41.27 4.81 11.22
C PHE A 43 -42.15 5.17 10.03
N GLY A 44 -42.94 4.22 9.49
CA GLY A 44 -43.85 4.46 8.38
C GLY A 44 -43.18 4.68 7.02
N LEU A 45 -41.88 4.38 6.88
CA LEU A 45 -41.15 4.57 5.62
C LEU A 45 -41.55 3.55 4.53
N TRP A 46 -42.11 2.41 4.93
CA TRP A 46 -42.81 1.53 4.00
C TRP A 46 -43.96 0.78 4.70
N PRO A 47 -45.18 0.78 4.11
CA PRO A 47 -46.38 0.21 4.71
C PRO A 47 -46.41 -1.33 4.73
N LYS A 48 -47.03 -1.91 5.76
CA LYS A 48 -47.29 -3.37 5.84
C LYS A 48 -48.27 -3.84 4.76
N GLU A 49 -49.10 -2.93 4.26
CA GLU A 49 -50.05 -3.14 3.18
C GLU A 49 -49.33 -3.61 1.90
N ILE A 50 -48.05 -3.28 1.73
CA ILE A 50 -47.22 -3.80 0.63
C ILE A 50 -46.97 -5.30 0.80
N LEU A 51 -46.72 -5.77 2.02
CA LEU A 51 -46.55 -7.19 2.33
C LEU A 51 -47.88 -7.93 2.25
N HIS A 52 -48.95 -7.33 2.77
CA HIS A 52 -50.30 -7.88 2.72
C HIS A 52 -50.79 -8.11 1.28
N LYS A 53 -50.42 -7.20 0.36
CA LYS A 53 -50.70 -7.35 -1.09
C LYS A 53 -50.04 -8.58 -1.71
N VAL A 54 -48.94 -9.08 -1.14
CA VAL A 54 -48.34 -10.35 -1.58
C VAL A 54 -49.15 -11.52 -1.04
N SER A 55 -49.36 -11.55 0.29
CA SER A 55 -50.35 -12.41 0.97
C SER A 55 -50.38 -12.09 2.49
N PRO A 56 -51.49 -12.35 3.18
CA PRO A 56 -51.57 -12.27 4.64
C PRO A 56 -50.54 -13.18 5.34
N GLU A 57 -50.28 -14.36 4.78
CA GLU A 57 -49.29 -15.31 5.32
C GLU A 57 -47.87 -14.75 5.21
N PHE A 58 -47.55 -14.09 4.11
CA PHE A 58 -46.24 -13.46 3.91
C PHE A 58 -46.03 -12.27 4.85
N GLU A 59 -47.06 -11.45 5.09
CA GLU A 59 -47.01 -10.39 6.11
C GLU A 59 -46.71 -10.99 7.49
N HIS A 60 -47.49 -11.97 7.92
CA HIS A 60 -47.30 -12.63 9.22
C HIS A 60 -45.89 -13.22 9.36
N LEU A 61 -45.41 -13.90 8.31
CA LEU A 61 -44.06 -14.46 8.27
C LEU A 61 -42.98 -13.39 8.46
N MET A 62 -43.06 -12.28 7.72
CA MET A 62 -42.05 -11.23 7.72
C MET A 62 -42.07 -10.35 8.98
N VAL A 63 -43.23 -10.18 9.61
CA VAL A 63 -43.45 -9.24 10.73
C VAL A 63 -43.34 -9.92 12.10
N GLU A 64 -43.91 -11.10 12.24
CA GLU A 64 -44.05 -11.79 13.53
C GLU A 64 -43.05 -12.95 13.65
N VAL A 65 -42.93 -13.77 12.61
CA VAL A 65 -42.16 -15.03 12.69
C VAL A 65 -40.66 -14.79 12.49
N ILE A 66 -40.24 -14.16 11.41
CA ILE A 66 -38.82 -14.02 11.05
C ILE A 66 -38.01 -13.14 12.04
N PRO A 67 -38.48 -11.97 12.49
CA PRO A 67 -37.63 -11.04 13.24
C PRO A 67 -37.02 -11.58 14.55
N PRO A 68 -37.74 -12.36 15.40
CA PRO A 68 -37.12 -13.03 16.55
C PRO A 68 -35.94 -13.93 16.18
N TYR A 69 -36.06 -14.73 15.11
CA TYR A 69 -34.95 -15.59 14.65
C TYR A 69 -33.76 -14.77 14.16
N LEU A 70 -34.00 -13.66 13.45
CA LEU A 70 -32.93 -12.74 13.05
C LEU A 70 -32.21 -12.19 14.28
N GLY A 71 -32.95 -11.76 15.31
CA GLY A 71 -32.39 -11.24 16.56
C GLY A 71 -31.52 -12.27 17.31
N VAL A 72 -32.01 -13.50 17.45
CA VAL A 72 -31.26 -14.62 18.07
C VAL A 72 -29.99 -14.93 17.27
N LEU A 73 -30.10 -15.08 15.95
CA LEU A 73 -28.97 -15.41 15.09
C LEU A 73 -27.92 -14.28 15.07
N SER A 74 -28.34 -13.02 15.00
CA SER A 74 -27.46 -11.86 15.10
C SER A 74 -26.73 -11.80 16.44
N THR A 75 -27.42 -12.10 17.55
CA THR A 75 -26.83 -12.16 18.88
C THR A 75 -25.77 -13.26 18.97
N ALA A 76 -26.07 -14.45 18.44
CA ALA A 76 -25.12 -15.56 18.37
C ALA A 76 -23.87 -15.19 17.55
N LEU A 77 -24.05 -14.62 16.34
CA LEU A 77 -22.93 -14.22 15.48
C LEU A 77 -22.07 -13.12 16.12
N MET A 78 -22.68 -12.10 16.74
CA MET A 78 -21.93 -11.06 17.43
C MET A 78 -21.19 -11.61 18.65
N SER A 79 -21.78 -12.57 19.38
CA SER A 79 -21.12 -13.25 20.50
C SER A 79 -19.91 -14.05 20.00
N CYS A 80 -20.04 -14.76 18.88
CA CYS A 80 -18.92 -15.43 18.21
C CYS A 80 -17.84 -14.43 17.77
N LEU A 81 -18.21 -13.25 17.24
CA LEU A 81 -17.26 -12.20 16.86
C LEU A 81 -16.53 -11.60 18.08
N LEU A 82 -17.23 -11.44 19.20
CA LEU A 82 -16.62 -11.02 20.47
C LEU A 82 -15.62 -12.06 20.97
N VAL A 83 -16.02 -13.33 21.05
CA VAL A 83 -15.14 -14.44 21.42
C VAL A 83 -13.95 -14.51 20.47
N TYR A 84 -14.17 -14.38 19.17
CA TYR A 84 -13.10 -14.36 18.17
C TYR A 84 -12.11 -13.20 18.43
N ARG A 85 -12.62 -11.99 18.72
CA ARG A 85 -11.78 -10.81 19.02
C ARG A 85 -10.96 -11.00 20.31
N VAL A 86 -11.53 -11.64 21.32
CA VAL A 86 -10.83 -11.97 22.57
C VAL A 86 -9.86 -13.15 22.38
N ALA A 87 -10.16 -14.13 21.54
CA ALA A 87 -9.35 -15.34 21.36
C ALA A 87 -8.15 -15.12 20.41
N GLU A 88 -8.30 -14.27 19.39
CA GLU A 88 -7.25 -14.05 18.41
C GLU A 88 -6.24 -12.98 18.90
N ARG A 89 -4.95 -13.34 18.90
CA ARG A 89 -3.87 -12.51 19.46
C ARG A 89 -3.71 -11.16 18.77
N ASN A 90 -3.67 -11.12 17.43
CA ASN A 90 -3.53 -9.89 16.66
C ASN A 90 -4.69 -8.93 16.94
N LEU A 91 -5.92 -9.42 17.02
CA LEU A 91 -7.11 -8.64 17.36
C LEU A 91 -7.05 -8.13 18.79
N ARG A 92 -6.67 -8.95 19.77
CA ARG A 92 -6.45 -8.50 21.15
C ARG A 92 -5.44 -7.35 21.20
N LEU A 93 -4.30 -7.49 20.52
CA LEU A 93 -3.23 -6.50 20.55
C LEU A 93 -3.66 -5.13 20.01
N GLN A 94 -4.58 -5.06 19.06
CA GLN A 94 -5.04 -3.79 18.51
C GLN A 94 -6.36 -3.29 19.10
N SER A 95 -7.03 -4.09 19.93
CA SER A 95 -8.27 -3.70 20.58
C SER A 95 -7.98 -2.85 21.82
N GLY A 96 -8.77 -1.81 22.01
CA GLY A 96 -8.86 -1.00 23.22
C GLY A 96 -10.20 -1.22 23.90
N ILE A 97 -10.40 -0.58 25.06
CA ILE A 97 -11.63 -0.67 25.85
C ILE A 97 -12.83 -0.21 25.00
N GLU A 98 -12.64 0.82 24.20
CA GLU A 98 -13.65 1.35 23.29
C GLU A 98 -14.18 0.31 22.29
N ASP A 99 -13.33 -0.62 21.82
CA ASP A 99 -13.74 -1.63 20.84
C ASP A 99 -14.65 -2.68 21.50
N TYR A 100 -14.38 -3.03 22.76
CA TYR A 100 -15.22 -3.96 23.51
C TYR A 100 -16.52 -3.31 23.96
N LEU A 101 -16.49 -2.05 24.38
CA LEU A 101 -17.69 -1.29 24.76
C LEU A 101 -18.69 -1.24 23.59
N VAL A 102 -18.24 -0.93 22.38
CA VAL A 102 -19.09 -0.96 21.18
C VAL A 102 -19.76 -2.32 20.99
N ILE A 103 -18.98 -3.40 21.05
CA ILE A 103 -19.50 -4.76 20.83
C ILE A 103 -20.52 -5.14 21.90
N ILE A 104 -20.25 -4.79 23.16
CA ILE A 104 -21.17 -5.04 24.29
C ILE A 104 -22.47 -4.24 24.11
N LEU A 105 -22.40 -2.95 23.76
CA LEU A 105 -23.60 -2.14 23.51
C LEU A 105 -24.45 -2.69 22.36
N VAL A 106 -23.82 -3.13 21.27
CA VAL A 106 -24.53 -3.80 20.16
C VAL A 106 -25.18 -5.10 20.64
N LEU A 107 -24.46 -5.95 21.40
CA LEU A 107 -25.03 -7.18 21.97
C LEU A 107 -26.23 -6.90 22.87
N LEU A 108 -26.14 -5.94 23.78
CA LEU A 108 -27.22 -5.56 24.67
C LEU A 108 -28.43 -5.04 23.89
N THR A 109 -28.21 -4.29 22.81
CA THR A 109 -29.27 -3.81 21.92
C THR A 109 -29.99 -4.97 21.23
N LEU A 110 -29.24 -5.97 20.75
CA LEU A 110 -29.81 -7.16 20.09
C LEU A 110 -30.58 -8.05 21.06
N VAL A 111 -30.03 -8.29 22.24
CA VAL A 111 -30.67 -9.10 23.29
C VAL A 111 -31.96 -8.43 23.76
N SER A 112 -31.91 -7.14 24.11
CA SER A 112 -33.10 -6.40 24.55
C SER A 112 -34.20 -6.35 23.47
N GLY A 113 -33.83 -6.12 22.21
CA GLY A 113 -34.78 -6.10 21.10
C GLY A 113 -35.42 -7.46 20.81
N THR A 114 -34.66 -8.55 21.01
CA THR A 114 -35.17 -9.92 20.88
C THR A 114 -36.10 -10.27 22.05
N LEU A 115 -35.72 -9.92 23.29
CA LEU A 115 -36.54 -10.14 24.48
C LEU A 115 -37.89 -9.42 24.39
N MET A 116 -37.90 -8.18 23.89
CA MET A 116 -39.13 -7.41 23.68
C MET A 116 -40.14 -8.12 22.78
N ARG A 117 -39.69 -9.01 21.88
CA ARG A 117 -40.55 -9.80 20.98
C ARG A 117 -40.92 -11.18 21.54
N LEU A 118 -40.08 -11.75 22.40
CA LEU A 118 -40.31 -13.06 23.01
C LEU A 118 -41.16 -12.99 24.28
N LEU A 119 -41.09 -11.87 25.00
CA LEU A 119 -41.93 -11.63 26.16
C LEU A 119 -43.37 -11.33 25.72
N PRO A 120 -44.38 -11.78 26.51
CA PRO A 120 -45.78 -11.51 26.20
C PRO A 120 -46.04 -10.00 26.17
N PRO A 121 -46.79 -9.49 25.17
CA PRO A 121 -47.13 -8.08 25.08
C PRO A 121 -48.07 -7.68 26.22
N ASP A 122 -47.92 -6.45 26.72
CA ASP A 122 -48.82 -5.91 27.75
C ASP A 122 -50.21 -5.60 27.18
N SER A 123 -50.31 -5.35 25.86
CA SER A 123 -51.58 -5.18 25.14
C SER A 123 -51.45 -5.48 23.65
N LEU A 124 -52.53 -5.94 23.02
CA LEU A 124 -52.64 -6.13 21.56
C LEU A 124 -52.97 -4.83 20.81
N THR A 125 -53.20 -3.73 21.52
CA THR A 125 -53.41 -2.40 20.92
C THR A 125 -52.12 -1.85 20.34
N SER A 126 -52.21 -1.06 19.27
CA SER A 126 -51.04 -0.36 18.73
C SER A 126 -50.58 0.74 19.68
N LEU A 127 -49.27 0.85 19.88
CA LEU A 127 -48.63 1.94 20.61
C LEU A 127 -47.99 2.92 19.62
N THR A 128 -48.28 4.21 19.78
CA THR A 128 -47.67 5.28 18.98
C THR A 128 -46.79 6.13 19.89
N ILE A 129 -45.53 6.31 19.49
CA ILE A 129 -44.55 7.11 20.23
C ILE A 129 -44.05 8.21 19.29
N GLU A 130 -44.20 9.47 19.70
CA GLU A 130 -43.58 10.58 18.99
C GLU A 130 -42.11 10.69 19.41
N PHE A 131 -41.20 10.42 18.47
CA PHE A 131 -39.76 10.36 18.73
C PHE A 131 -39.10 11.73 18.52
N LEU A 132 -39.54 12.45 17.49
CA LEU A 132 -39.23 13.85 17.17
C LEU A 132 -40.50 14.47 16.54
N PRO A 133 -40.64 15.80 16.48
CA PRO A 133 -41.76 16.43 15.77
C PRO A 133 -41.87 15.90 14.33
N GLY A 134 -42.97 15.22 14.03
CA GLY A 134 -43.23 14.60 12.72
C GLY A 134 -42.53 13.24 12.49
N PHE A 135 -41.74 12.73 13.43
CA PHE A 135 -41.11 11.41 13.37
C PHE A 135 -41.76 10.47 14.39
N VAL A 136 -42.75 9.70 13.92
CA VAL A 136 -43.61 8.88 14.77
C VAL A 136 -43.27 7.41 14.61
N LEU A 137 -42.95 6.75 15.72
CA LEU A 137 -42.78 5.30 15.80
C LEU A 137 -44.13 4.66 16.10
N ARG A 138 -44.60 3.79 15.20
CA ARG A 138 -45.82 2.99 15.36
C ARG A 138 -45.44 1.54 15.60
N LEU A 139 -45.83 1.03 16.77
CA LEU A 139 -45.74 -0.37 17.14
C LEU A 139 -47.13 -0.98 17.04
N GLU A 140 -47.24 -2.13 16.37
CA GLU A 140 -48.54 -2.76 16.11
C GLU A 140 -49.19 -3.38 17.33
N LYS A 141 -48.36 -3.83 18.28
CA LYS A 141 -48.76 -4.31 19.61
C LYS A 141 -47.97 -3.53 20.64
N THR A 142 -48.56 -3.28 21.81
CA THR A 142 -47.85 -2.73 22.95
C THR A 142 -46.94 -3.82 23.50
N PRO A 143 -45.61 -3.73 23.31
CA PRO A 143 -44.69 -4.72 23.86
C PRO A 143 -44.68 -4.65 25.39
N ASN A 144 -44.04 -5.63 26.04
CA ASN A 144 -43.80 -5.53 27.47
C ASN A 144 -43.06 -4.22 27.81
N LEU A 145 -43.71 -3.32 28.54
CA LEU A 145 -43.27 -1.93 28.71
C LEU A 145 -41.87 -1.82 29.34
N PRO A 146 -41.52 -2.58 30.40
CA PRO A 146 -40.15 -2.61 30.91
C PRO A 146 -39.12 -2.99 29.84
N SER A 147 -39.39 -4.03 29.05
CA SER A 147 -38.47 -4.47 27.99
C SER A 147 -38.31 -3.43 26.87
N LEU A 148 -39.39 -2.75 26.50
CA LEU A 148 -39.39 -1.66 25.53
C LEU A 148 -38.55 -0.48 26.02
N LEU A 149 -38.76 -0.05 27.28
CA LEU A 149 -37.98 1.05 27.87
C LEU A 149 -36.49 0.72 27.94
N VAL A 150 -36.14 -0.50 28.36
CA VAL A 150 -34.74 -0.97 28.37
C VAL A 150 -34.15 -0.95 26.96
N HIS A 151 -34.86 -1.47 25.97
CA HIS A 151 -34.38 -1.48 24.59
C HIS A 151 -34.18 -0.06 24.04
N LEU A 152 -35.15 0.84 24.24
CA LEU A 152 -35.07 2.23 23.80
C LEU A 152 -33.91 2.97 24.48
N MET A 153 -33.70 2.77 25.78
CA MET A 153 -32.58 3.38 26.52
C MET A 153 -31.22 2.92 25.97
N ILE A 154 -31.04 1.60 25.75
CA ILE A 154 -29.78 1.06 25.21
C ILE A 154 -29.57 1.49 23.76
N ALA A 155 -30.62 1.47 22.93
CA ALA A 155 -30.55 1.93 21.55
C ALA A 155 -30.20 3.42 21.46
N GLN A 156 -30.78 4.26 22.33
CA GLN A 156 -30.44 5.68 22.41
C GLN A 156 -28.98 5.89 22.82
N LEU A 157 -28.49 5.15 23.81
CA LEU A 157 -27.08 5.18 24.21
C LEU A 157 -26.16 4.76 23.05
N LEU A 158 -26.52 3.72 22.30
CA LEU A 158 -25.78 3.28 21.11
C LEU A 158 -25.73 4.37 20.04
N LEU A 159 -26.86 5.03 19.76
CA LEU A 159 -26.96 6.14 18.79
C LEU A 159 -26.14 7.36 19.23
N MET A 160 -26.21 7.73 20.50
CA MET A 160 -25.38 8.80 21.06
C MET A 160 -23.89 8.49 20.97
N TYR A 161 -23.51 7.23 21.19
CA TYR A 161 -22.11 6.80 21.10
C TYR A 161 -21.63 6.58 19.65
N LEU A 162 -22.53 6.52 18.67
CA LEU A 162 -22.19 6.24 17.27
C LEU A 162 -21.16 7.21 16.72
N SER A 163 -21.38 8.52 16.91
CA SER A 163 -20.52 9.60 16.39
C SER A 163 -19.14 9.67 17.04
N PHE A 164 -18.98 9.09 18.24
CA PHE A 164 -17.74 9.12 19.00
C PHE A 164 -17.02 7.76 19.04
N SER A 165 -17.55 6.77 18.33
CA SER A 165 -17.08 5.39 18.39
C SER A 165 -16.71 4.86 17.02
N LYS A 166 -16.23 3.61 17.01
CA LYS A 166 -15.94 2.91 15.77
C LYS A 166 -17.17 2.54 14.96
N LEU A 167 -18.39 2.76 15.47
CA LEU A 167 -19.62 2.55 14.71
C LEU A 167 -19.80 3.54 13.56
N ILE A 168 -19.16 4.71 13.63
CA ILE A 168 -19.21 5.72 12.55
C ILE A 168 -18.74 5.17 11.19
N HIS A 169 -18.01 4.04 11.17
CA HIS A 169 -17.65 3.32 9.95
C HIS A 169 -18.84 2.97 9.06
N VAL A 170 -20.05 2.81 9.62
CA VAL A 170 -21.27 2.59 8.83
C VAL A 170 -21.52 3.74 7.84
N VAL A 171 -21.10 4.96 8.19
CA VAL A 171 -21.19 6.16 7.35
C VAL A 171 -19.87 6.36 6.60
N THR A 172 -18.73 6.34 7.30
CA THR A 172 -17.44 6.76 6.74
C THR A 172 -16.83 5.75 5.78
N ALA A 173 -17.16 4.46 5.88
CA ALA A 173 -16.60 3.43 4.99
C ALA A 173 -17.01 3.64 3.53
N LEU A 174 -18.30 3.91 3.26
CA LEU A 174 -18.81 4.15 1.92
C LEU A 174 -18.20 5.42 1.32
N LEU A 175 -18.16 6.50 2.10
CA LEU A 175 -17.55 7.77 1.69
C LEU A 175 -16.06 7.60 1.36
N THR A 176 -15.32 6.88 2.21
CA THR A 176 -13.90 6.60 2.01
C THR A 176 -13.67 5.80 0.73
N VAL A 177 -14.45 4.75 0.49
CA VAL A 177 -14.36 3.94 -0.74
C VAL A 177 -14.72 4.77 -1.97
N ALA A 178 -15.72 5.65 -1.88
CA ALA A 178 -16.12 6.53 -2.96
C ALA A 178 -15.01 7.52 -3.33
N LEU A 179 -14.47 8.26 -2.35
CA LEU A 179 -13.41 9.24 -2.56
C LEU A 179 -12.15 8.62 -3.14
N HIS A 180 -11.67 7.52 -2.55
CA HIS A 180 -10.45 6.84 -3.06
C HIS A 180 -10.65 6.17 -4.41
N SER A 181 -11.87 5.73 -4.72
CA SER A 181 -12.18 5.14 -6.03
C SER A 181 -12.08 6.14 -7.17
N ILE A 182 -12.41 7.41 -6.92
CA ILE A 182 -12.29 8.50 -7.90
C ILE A 182 -10.80 8.81 -8.12
N GLU A 183 -10.01 8.81 -7.05
CA GLU A 183 -8.57 9.10 -7.07
C GLU A 183 -7.72 8.00 -7.74
N ARG A 184 -8.14 6.72 -7.68
CA ARG A 184 -7.46 5.64 -8.41
C ARG A 184 -7.71 5.67 -9.91
N THR A 185 -8.81 6.27 -10.37
CA THR A 185 -9.19 6.32 -11.79
C THR A 185 -8.76 7.60 -12.49
N ALA A 186 -8.66 8.72 -11.76
CA ALA A 186 -7.93 9.86 -12.27
C ALA A 186 -6.45 9.44 -12.37
N GLU A 187 -5.71 9.90 -13.39
CA GLU A 187 -4.24 9.83 -13.42
C GLU A 187 -3.57 10.59 -12.24
N GLY A 188 -4.35 10.96 -11.22
CA GLY A 188 -4.10 11.87 -10.13
C GLY A 188 -4.56 11.28 -8.82
N PHE A 189 -3.67 10.58 -8.12
CA PHE A 189 -3.68 10.58 -6.67
C PHE A 189 -3.58 12.04 -6.22
N ILE A 190 -4.60 12.57 -5.54
CA ILE A 190 -4.49 13.91 -4.96
C ILE A 190 -3.60 13.77 -3.72
N LEU A 191 -2.31 14.12 -3.86
CA LEU A 191 -1.43 14.29 -2.71
C LEU A 191 -2.00 15.40 -1.81
N PRO A 192 -1.74 15.38 -0.50
CA PRO A 192 -2.00 16.56 0.33
C PRO A 192 -1.43 17.82 -0.36
N ARG A 193 -2.17 18.94 -0.37
CA ARG A 193 -1.57 20.24 -0.67
C ARG A 193 -0.67 20.60 0.51
N TRP A 194 0.53 20.01 0.55
CA TRP A 194 1.52 20.27 1.60
C TRP A 194 2.00 21.72 1.62
N SER A 195 1.71 22.48 0.56
CA SER A 195 2.08 23.89 0.34
C SER A 195 1.17 24.92 1.02
N GLU A 196 0.07 24.53 1.68
CA GLU A 196 -0.91 25.49 2.25
C GLU A 196 -1.02 25.42 3.79
N VAL A 197 -0.22 24.59 4.46
CA VAL A 197 -0.19 24.55 5.93
C VAL A 197 0.95 25.43 6.43
N GLU A 198 0.68 26.71 6.64
CA GLU A 198 1.50 27.57 7.48
C GLU A 198 1.49 26.98 8.89
N VAL A 199 2.64 26.45 9.32
CA VAL A 199 2.87 26.19 10.74
C VAL A 199 3.04 27.56 11.38
N THR A 200 1.97 28.11 11.94
CA THR A 200 2.04 29.33 12.73
C THR A 200 2.89 29.06 13.97
N GLY A 201 4.19 29.36 13.86
CA GLY A 201 5.08 29.53 15.01
C GLY A 201 4.73 30.84 15.71
N GLY A 202 3.64 30.84 16.45
CA GLY A 202 3.22 31.98 17.27
C GLY A 202 3.18 31.57 18.74
N GLU A 203 4.07 32.11 19.54
CA GLU A 203 3.86 32.25 20.98
C GLU A 203 2.68 33.21 21.19
N GLY A 204 1.45 32.68 21.22
CA GLY A 204 0.26 33.51 21.31
C GLY A 204 -0.99 32.70 21.66
N SER A 205 -1.59 33.05 22.81
CA SER A 205 -2.95 32.80 23.29
C SER A 205 -3.62 31.43 23.01
N ARG A 206 -3.90 30.73 24.11
CA ARG A 206 -4.86 29.62 24.19
C ARG A 206 -6.27 30.07 23.76
N SER A 207 -6.65 29.77 22.53
CA SER A 207 -8.05 29.52 22.14
C SER A 207 -8.08 28.55 20.95
N ASP A 208 -8.76 27.42 21.15
CA ASP A 208 -9.43 26.57 20.16
C ASP A 208 -8.61 25.91 19.02
N ALA A 209 -8.30 24.63 19.24
CA ALA A 209 -7.89 23.58 18.29
C ALA A 209 -6.96 24.01 17.12
N ALA A 210 -5.65 23.79 17.29
CA ALA A 210 -4.68 23.84 16.20
C ALA A 210 -5.20 23.05 14.96
N PRO A 211 -5.09 23.60 13.74
CA PRO A 211 -5.57 22.94 12.53
C PRO A 211 -4.88 21.58 12.34
N SER A 212 -5.64 20.59 11.87
CA SER A 212 -5.11 19.25 11.68
C SER A 212 -4.00 19.23 10.64
N ILE A 213 -2.89 18.54 10.96
CA ILE A 213 -1.76 18.33 10.06
C ILE A 213 -2.06 17.42 8.86
N LEU A 214 -3.19 16.71 8.87
CA LEU A 214 -3.59 15.82 7.78
C LEU A 214 -4.80 16.42 7.04
N PRO A 215 -4.86 16.29 5.70
CA PRO A 215 -6.05 16.67 4.95
C PRO A 215 -7.30 15.95 5.49
N GLY A 216 -8.45 16.62 5.48
CA GLY A 216 -9.71 16.07 6.00
C GLY A 216 -10.08 14.68 5.48
N ARG A 217 -9.71 14.34 4.24
CA ARG A 217 -9.91 12.99 3.67
C ARG A 217 -9.11 11.89 4.37
N PHE A 218 -7.90 12.20 4.86
CA PHE A 218 -7.11 11.25 5.63
C PHE A 218 -7.68 11.10 7.03
N LEU A 219 -8.23 12.18 7.62
CA LEU A 219 -8.97 12.08 8.87
C LEU A 219 -10.20 11.17 8.72
N LEU A 220 -11.00 11.36 7.67
CA LEU A 220 -12.14 10.48 7.35
C LEU A 220 -11.71 9.01 7.18
N SER A 221 -10.60 8.78 6.47
CA SER A 221 -10.03 7.43 6.28
C SER A 221 -9.60 6.80 7.60
N LEU A 222 -9.04 7.61 8.49
CA LEU A 222 -8.60 7.18 9.79
C LEU A 222 -9.78 6.89 10.73
N GLU A 223 -10.84 7.69 10.70
CA GLU A 223 -12.10 7.44 11.41
C GLU A 223 -12.78 6.15 10.95
N SER A 224 -12.70 5.85 9.65
CA SER A 224 -13.20 4.60 9.08
C SER A 224 -12.52 3.36 9.65
N CYS A 225 -11.31 3.45 10.20
CA CYS A 225 -10.58 2.29 10.70
C CYS A 225 -11.28 1.63 11.91
N VAL A 226 -11.82 0.42 11.70
CA VAL A 226 -12.49 -0.43 12.72
C VAL A 226 -11.56 -1.41 13.43
N THR A 227 -10.24 -1.27 13.26
CA THR A 227 -9.21 -2.16 13.87
C THR A 227 -9.50 -3.66 13.73
N CYS A 228 -9.96 -4.06 12.53
CA CYS A 228 -10.28 -5.45 12.20
C CYS A 228 -9.06 -6.38 12.10
N GLY A 229 -7.84 -5.85 12.18
CA GLY A 229 -6.62 -6.63 12.16
C GLY A 229 -6.18 -7.25 10.85
N ASN A 230 -6.92 -7.03 9.76
CA ASN A 230 -6.53 -7.61 8.47
C ASN A 230 -5.12 -7.16 8.06
N CYS A 231 -4.83 -5.86 8.20
CA CYS A 231 -3.52 -5.29 7.86
C CYS A 231 -2.33 -5.89 8.64
N ALA A 232 -2.55 -6.41 9.85
CA ALA A 232 -1.48 -7.03 10.66
C ALA A 232 -0.94 -8.30 9.98
N LEU A 233 -1.80 -9.10 9.35
CA LEU A 233 -1.40 -10.36 8.69
C LEU A 233 -0.50 -10.15 7.46
N TYR A 234 -0.53 -8.95 6.89
CA TYR A 234 0.16 -8.60 5.65
C TYR A 234 1.35 -7.65 5.88
N CYS A 235 1.45 -7.05 7.07
CA CYS A 235 2.50 -6.07 7.36
C CYS A 235 3.84 -6.77 7.61
N PRO A 236 4.85 -6.61 6.73
CA PRO A 236 6.13 -7.32 6.85
C PRO A 236 6.87 -6.95 8.13
N THR A 237 6.82 -5.67 8.52
CA THR A 237 7.51 -5.16 9.72
C THR A 237 6.91 -5.72 10.99
N TYR A 238 5.59 -5.97 11.03
CA TYR A 238 4.94 -6.64 12.16
C TYR A 238 5.14 -8.14 12.14
N THR A 239 5.02 -8.81 10.98
CA THR A 239 5.19 -10.27 10.91
C THR A 239 6.61 -10.70 11.28
N SER A 240 7.60 -9.85 11.00
CA SER A 240 9.01 -10.09 11.34
C SER A 240 9.37 -9.68 12.78
N SER A 241 8.88 -8.53 13.29
CA SER A 241 9.24 -8.11 14.67
C SER A 241 8.34 -8.68 15.76
N ARG A 242 7.08 -8.96 15.45
CA ARG A 242 5.99 -9.26 16.40
C ARG A 242 5.74 -8.17 17.47
N GLU A 243 6.28 -6.97 17.26
CA GLU A 243 6.07 -5.82 18.13
C GLU A 243 4.73 -5.13 17.83
N ARG A 244 3.93 -4.87 18.87
CA ARG A 244 2.61 -4.22 18.76
C ARG A 244 2.68 -2.87 18.02
N VAL A 245 3.76 -2.12 18.20
CA VAL A 245 3.99 -0.82 17.56
C VAL A 245 4.14 -0.90 16.03
N HIS A 246 4.33 -2.10 15.46
CA HIS A 246 4.41 -2.29 14.00
C HIS A 246 3.07 -2.62 13.35
N ILE A 247 2.03 -2.89 14.13
CA ILE A 247 0.70 -3.19 13.60
C ILE A 247 0.14 -1.92 12.93
N PRO A 248 -0.22 -1.94 11.63
CA PRO A 248 -0.62 -0.72 10.92
C PRO A 248 -1.82 0.00 11.54
N SER A 249 -2.82 -0.73 12.03
CA SER A 249 -4.00 -0.14 12.69
C SER A 249 -3.66 0.52 14.04
N VAL A 250 -2.70 -0.03 14.80
CA VAL A 250 -2.24 0.55 16.09
C VAL A 250 -1.51 1.86 15.83
N ARG A 251 -0.61 1.87 14.85
CA ARG A 251 0.10 3.06 14.39
C ARG A 251 -0.87 4.16 13.94
N LEU A 252 -1.83 3.82 13.05
CA LEU A 252 -2.88 4.77 12.60
C LEU A 252 -3.69 5.32 13.78
N ARG A 253 -4.12 4.47 14.73
CA ARG A 253 -4.88 4.88 15.93
C ARG A 253 -4.08 5.82 16.84
N ARG A 254 -2.77 5.61 16.95
CA ARG A 254 -1.93 6.49 17.76
C ARG A 254 -1.71 7.83 17.06
N MET A 255 -1.60 7.83 15.73
CA MET A 255 -1.56 9.05 14.91
C MET A 255 -2.85 9.86 15.01
N LEU A 256 -4.04 9.23 14.78
CA LEU A 256 -5.24 9.37 15.65
C LEU A 256 -5.21 10.46 16.71
N ARG A 257 -4.84 9.97 17.89
CA ARG A 257 -4.99 10.72 19.13
C ARG A 257 -4.01 11.89 19.23
N THR A 258 -3.09 12.01 18.28
CA THR A 258 -2.06 13.07 18.21
C THR A 258 -2.31 14.08 17.08
N HIS A 259 -3.49 14.08 16.44
CA HIS A 259 -3.80 14.91 15.25
C HIS A 259 -3.66 16.42 15.40
N ASN A 260 -3.70 16.95 16.62
CA ASN A 260 -3.44 18.37 16.87
C ASN A 260 -1.97 18.66 17.17
N LEU A 261 -1.07 17.68 17.10
CA LEU A 261 0.34 17.80 17.50
C LEU A 261 0.57 18.61 18.79
N ALA A 262 -0.39 18.63 19.71
CA ALA A 262 -0.06 18.57 21.11
C ALA A 262 0.54 17.19 21.30
N ILE A 263 1.75 16.96 20.76
CA ILE A 263 2.65 15.90 21.16
C ILE A 263 2.81 16.22 22.65
N PRO A 264 2.22 15.45 23.60
CA PRO A 264 2.60 15.65 24.99
C PRO A 264 4.12 15.75 25.03
N LYS A 265 4.72 16.67 25.79
CA LYS A 265 6.18 16.67 26.00
C LYS A 265 6.72 15.28 26.42
N ALA A 266 5.82 14.39 26.85
CA ALA A 266 6.02 12.99 27.19
C ALA A 266 5.74 11.95 26.07
N VAL A 267 5.55 12.30 24.78
CA VAL A 267 5.58 11.25 23.74
C VAL A 267 6.98 10.70 23.71
N ASP A 268 7.09 9.44 24.10
CA ASP A 268 8.31 8.66 23.93
C ASP A 268 8.76 8.75 22.46
N ARG A 269 9.80 9.55 22.24
CA ARG A 269 10.40 9.82 20.92
C ARG A 269 10.80 8.51 20.24
N LEU A 270 11.26 7.53 21.02
CA LEU A 270 11.64 6.22 20.53
C LEU A 270 10.42 5.45 20.00
N ALA A 271 9.30 5.48 20.72
CA ALA A 271 8.07 4.85 20.26
C ALA A 271 7.51 5.50 19.00
N LEU A 272 7.58 6.83 18.87
CA LEU A 272 7.18 7.54 17.66
C LEU A 272 8.09 7.20 16.48
N GLU A 273 9.40 7.13 16.72
CA GLU A 273 10.39 6.79 15.72
C GLU A 273 10.15 5.40 15.13
N LYS A 274 10.00 4.38 15.98
CA LYS A 274 9.65 3.01 15.58
C LYS A 274 8.33 2.94 14.79
N MET A 275 7.35 3.74 15.18
CA MET A 275 6.02 3.71 14.59
C MET A 275 6.01 4.21 13.15
N VAL A 276 6.77 5.27 12.88
CA VAL A 276 6.74 6.00 11.61
C VAL A 276 7.83 5.51 10.67
N TRP A 277 9.05 5.41 11.18
CA TRP A 277 10.24 5.21 10.35
C TRP A 277 10.54 3.73 10.09
N GLU A 278 10.11 2.82 10.98
CA GLU A 278 10.11 1.38 10.69
C GLU A 278 8.89 0.92 9.86
N CYS A 279 8.33 1.81 9.04
CA CYS A 279 7.37 1.47 8.01
C CYS A 279 8.10 1.32 6.67
N ALA A 280 8.00 0.16 6.03
CA ALA A 280 8.58 -0.06 4.72
C ALA A 280 7.86 0.68 3.57
N LEU A 281 6.73 1.37 3.86
CA LEU A 281 5.88 2.07 2.87
C LEU A 281 5.49 1.22 1.65
N CYS A 282 5.41 -0.10 1.85
CA CYS A 282 5.21 -1.06 0.77
C CYS A 282 3.76 -1.16 0.28
N GLY A 283 2.79 -0.53 0.97
CA GLY A 283 1.37 -0.50 0.56
C GLY A 283 0.55 -1.77 0.79
N TYR A 284 1.11 -2.84 1.37
CA TYR A 284 0.35 -4.10 1.53
C TYR A 284 -0.86 -3.94 2.47
N CYS A 285 -0.73 -3.15 3.52
CA CYS A 285 -1.84 -2.81 4.41
C CYS A 285 -2.96 -2.06 3.69
N SER A 286 -2.63 -1.18 2.74
CA SER A 286 -3.60 -0.43 1.95
C SER A 286 -4.35 -1.32 0.98
N GLU A 287 -3.64 -2.23 0.29
CA GLU A 287 -4.32 -3.15 -0.64
C GLU A 287 -5.13 -4.25 0.03
N SER A 288 -4.74 -4.65 1.23
CA SER A 288 -5.53 -5.60 2.02
C SER A 288 -6.65 -4.94 2.83
N CYS A 289 -6.74 -3.61 2.87
CA CYS A 289 -7.75 -2.94 3.72
C CYS A 289 -9.16 -3.08 3.12
N PRO A 290 -10.13 -3.70 3.80
CA PRO A 290 -11.50 -3.82 3.28
C PRO A 290 -12.21 -2.46 3.13
N LEU A 291 -11.76 -1.44 3.87
CA LEU A 291 -12.30 -0.08 3.85
C LEU A 291 -11.52 0.87 2.94
N ALA A 292 -10.65 0.31 2.09
CA ALA A 292 -9.80 1.06 1.14
C ALA A 292 -8.95 2.19 1.78
N ILE A 293 -8.59 2.07 3.07
CA ILE A 293 -7.76 3.07 3.76
C ILE A 293 -6.35 3.05 3.16
N MET A 294 -5.92 4.17 2.61
CA MET A 294 -4.61 4.37 1.97
C MET A 294 -3.52 4.64 3.02
N THR A 295 -3.31 3.60 3.81
CA THR A 295 -2.50 3.60 5.02
C THR A 295 -1.08 4.11 4.76
N ASP A 296 -0.42 3.63 3.72
CA ASP A 296 0.94 4.03 3.33
C ASP A 296 1.07 5.52 2.99
N LEU A 297 0.06 6.13 2.39
CA LEU A 297 0.08 7.55 2.01
C LEU A 297 -0.21 8.45 3.22
N ILE A 298 -1.05 7.98 4.15
CA ILE A 298 -1.18 8.59 5.47
C ILE A 298 0.19 8.59 6.18
N TYR A 299 0.95 7.48 6.17
CA TYR A 299 2.30 7.47 6.75
C TYR A 299 3.25 8.43 6.05
N LEU A 300 3.20 8.50 4.72
CA LEU A 300 4.06 9.41 3.97
C LEU A 300 3.76 10.88 4.34
N ALA A 301 2.49 11.24 4.49
CA ALA A 301 2.08 12.56 4.95
C ALA A 301 2.55 12.81 6.39
N VAL A 302 2.38 11.86 7.31
CA VAL A 302 2.87 11.98 8.69
C VAL A 302 4.40 12.18 8.73
N ARG A 303 5.16 11.50 7.87
CA ARG A 303 6.62 11.71 7.77
C ARG A 303 6.96 13.14 7.36
N ALA A 304 6.26 13.70 6.38
CA ALA A 304 6.44 15.09 5.96
C ALA A 304 6.13 16.09 7.09
N GLU A 305 5.06 15.86 7.85
CA GLU A 305 4.69 16.74 8.96
C GLU A 305 5.69 16.64 10.13
N LEU A 306 6.19 15.44 10.44
CA LEU A 306 7.26 15.27 11.44
C LEU A 306 8.57 15.90 10.99
N ALA A 307 8.84 15.94 9.68
CA ALA A 307 10.01 16.61 9.14
C ALA A 307 9.99 18.12 9.39
N LYS A 308 8.83 18.78 9.25
CA LYS A 308 8.66 20.22 9.53
C LYS A 308 9.02 20.62 10.96
N VAL A 309 8.80 19.70 11.92
CA VAL A 309 9.11 19.92 13.35
C VAL A 309 10.41 19.24 13.79
N ASN A 310 11.29 18.87 12.85
CA ASN A 310 12.59 18.24 13.12
C ASN A 310 12.53 16.92 13.93
N LEU A 311 11.43 16.19 13.84
CA LEU A 311 11.26 14.86 14.46
C LEU A 311 11.59 13.73 13.48
N ILE A 312 12.79 13.81 12.91
CA ILE A 312 13.36 12.84 11.97
C ILE A 312 14.52 12.09 12.67
N PRO A 313 14.70 10.78 12.44
CA PRO A 313 15.87 10.04 12.87
C PRO A 313 17.14 10.62 12.26
N LYS A 314 18.21 10.76 13.06
CA LYS A 314 19.49 11.31 12.60
C LYS A 314 20.00 10.72 11.29
N PRO A 315 19.99 9.37 11.08
CA PRO A 315 20.45 8.80 9.81
C PRO A 315 19.67 9.30 8.59
N LEU A 316 18.40 9.64 8.74
CA LEU A 316 17.56 10.13 7.65
C LEU A 316 17.76 11.64 7.43
N THR A 317 17.98 12.42 8.48
CA THR A 317 18.37 13.83 8.36
C THR A 317 19.70 13.97 7.60
N GLU A 318 20.71 13.18 7.97
CA GLU A 318 22.01 13.17 7.27
C GLU A 318 21.85 12.69 5.83
N LEU A 319 21.03 11.67 5.58
CA LEU A 319 20.72 11.22 4.22
C LEU A 319 20.13 12.35 3.36
N SER A 320 19.18 13.11 3.91
CA SER A 320 18.58 14.23 3.18
C SER A 320 19.60 15.30 2.86
N LYS A 321 20.43 15.69 3.83
CA LYS A 321 21.52 16.64 3.65
C LYS A 321 22.48 16.19 2.54
N VAL A 322 22.96 14.95 2.62
CA VAL A 322 23.89 14.37 1.64
C VAL A 322 23.30 14.38 0.23
N ILE A 323 22.02 14.04 0.08
CA ILE A 323 21.37 14.06 -1.24
C ILE A 323 21.25 15.48 -1.79
N ARG A 324 20.95 16.48 -0.95
CA ARG A 324 20.86 17.88 -1.39
C ARG A 324 22.22 18.45 -1.79
N GLU A 325 23.28 18.10 -1.07
CA GLU A 325 24.62 18.62 -1.33
C GLU A 325 25.32 17.91 -2.51
N THR A 326 25.15 16.61 -2.63
CA THR A 326 25.90 15.78 -3.61
C THR A 326 25.04 15.23 -4.73
N HIS A 327 23.73 15.49 -4.71
CA HIS A 327 22.75 15.02 -5.68
C HIS A 327 22.63 13.48 -5.76
N ASN A 328 23.19 12.75 -4.78
CA ASN A 328 23.10 11.30 -4.67
C ASN A 328 23.15 10.82 -3.20
N PRO A 329 22.58 9.65 -2.87
CA PRO A 329 22.48 9.18 -1.48
C PRO A 329 23.79 8.62 -0.90
N LEU A 330 24.89 8.63 -1.66
CA LEU A 330 26.17 8.04 -1.24
C LEU A 330 27.22 9.08 -0.89
N GLY A 331 26.93 10.37 -1.05
CA GLY A 331 27.88 11.45 -0.77
C GLY A 331 29.08 11.49 -1.71
N ARG A 332 28.96 10.90 -2.91
CA ARG A 332 30.04 10.84 -3.91
C ARG A 332 29.94 12.00 -4.89
N SER A 333 30.98 12.24 -5.68
CA SER A 333 30.84 13.16 -6.81
C SER A 333 29.78 12.62 -7.78
N ASN A 334 28.86 13.47 -8.22
CA ASN A 334 27.79 13.03 -9.11
C ASN A 334 28.34 12.58 -10.48
N ASP A 335 29.52 13.06 -10.87
CA ASP A 335 30.19 12.67 -12.12
C ASP A 335 30.69 11.21 -12.09
N GLU A 336 30.92 10.64 -10.89
CA GLU A 336 31.28 9.22 -10.72
C GLU A 336 30.16 8.26 -11.16
N ARG A 337 28.93 8.75 -11.45
CA ARG A 337 27.84 7.94 -12.01
C ARG A 337 28.22 7.24 -13.30
N LYS A 338 29.14 7.80 -14.07
CA LYS A 338 29.67 7.21 -15.31
C LYS A 338 30.65 6.06 -15.03
N GLY A 339 31.10 5.91 -13.79
CA GLY A 339 32.14 4.95 -13.39
C GLY A 339 31.80 3.47 -13.64
N TRP A 340 30.52 3.10 -13.70
CA TRP A 340 30.12 1.74 -14.06
C TRP A 340 30.54 1.38 -15.50
N ILE A 341 30.56 2.35 -16.43
CA ILE A 341 30.97 2.16 -17.82
C ILE A 341 32.43 1.67 -17.86
N ASN A 342 33.34 2.46 -17.25
CA ASN A 342 34.76 2.13 -17.18
C ASN A 342 35.03 0.81 -16.44
N PHE A 343 34.29 0.55 -15.36
CA PHE A 343 34.38 -0.73 -14.65
C PHE A 343 34.00 -1.92 -15.54
N ARG A 344 32.94 -1.79 -16.34
CA ARG A 344 32.48 -2.83 -17.26
C ARG A 344 33.43 -3.02 -18.44
N ILE A 345 33.96 -1.95 -19.05
CA ILE A 345 35.00 -2.04 -20.08
C ILE A 345 36.20 -2.84 -19.56
N SER A 346 36.72 -2.49 -18.38
CA SER A 346 37.86 -3.19 -17.76
C SER A 346 37.56 -4.68 -17.50
N LYS A 347 36.34 -4.98 -17.03
CA LYS A 347 35.91 -6.36 -16.77
C LYS A 347 35.73 -7.15 -18.07
N ASN A 348 35.15 -6.55 -19.10
CA ASN A 348 34.96 -7.13 -20.42
C ASN A 348 36.31 -7.45 -21.07
N ARG A 349 37.26 -6.51 -21.07
CA ARG A 349 38.63 -6.76 -21.56
C ARG A 349 39.32 -7.92 -20.84
N ARG A 350 39.18 -8.01 -19.51
CA ARG A 350 39.70 -9.17 -18.73
C ARG A 350 39.01 -10.48 -19.11
N ASN A 351 37.70 -10.47 -19.33
CA ASN A 351 36.95 -11.66 -19.74
C ASN A 351 37.34 -12.11 -21.14
N ILE A 352 37.51 -11.19 -22.10
CA ILE A 352 37.98 -11.51 -23.46
C ILE A 352 39.36 -12.16 -23.40
N ARG A 353 40.29 -11.61 -22.60
CA ARG A 353 41.61 -12.22 -22.38
C ARG A 353 41.53 -13.63 -21.79
N LYS A 354 40.55 -13.88 -20.91
CA LYS A 354 40.38 -15.17 -20.22
C LYS A 354 39.67 -16.23 -21.08
N PHE A 355 38.67 -15.83 -21.86
CA PHE A 355 37.78 -16.73 -22.61
C PHE A 355 38.06 -16.77 -24.12
N GLY A 356 39.02 -15.96 -24.60
CA GLY A 356 39.45 -15.88 -26.00
C GLY A 356 38.60 -14.94 -26.86
N GLU A 357 39.11 -14.61 -28.05
CA GLU A 357 38.48 -13.66 -28.98
C GLU A 357 37.07 -14.09 -29.44
N LYS A 358 36.79 -15.39 -29.47
CA LYS A 358 35.45 -15.91 -29.80
C LYS A 358 34.36 -15.46 -28.82
N ALA A 359 34.72 -15.06 -27.61
CA ALA A 359 33.77 -14.51 -26.63
C ALA A 359 33.59 -12.99 -26.77
N ALA A 360 34.43 -12.28 -27.54
CA ALA A 360 34.40 -10.83 -27.70
C ALA A 360 33.05 -10.26 -28.15
N PRO A 361 32.27 -10.90 -29.05
CA PRO A 361 30.95 -10.40 -29.43
C PRO A 361 29.94 -10.29 -28.27
N LEU A 362 30.13 -11.07 -27.19
CA LEU A 362 29.30 -11.03 -25.98
C LEU A 362 29.74 -9.94 -24.99
N TYR A 363 30.81 -9.22 -25.31
CA TYR A 363 31.45 -8.22 -24.47
C TYR A 363 31.66 -6.93 -25.27
N VAL A 364 30.57 -6.32 -25.74
CA VAL A 364 30.61 -5.09 -26.56
C VAL A 364 31.43 -4.01 -25.85
N GLU A 365 32.34 -3.35 -26.56
CA GLU A 365 33.01 -2.16 -26.05
C GLU A 365 32.00 -1.01 -25.98
N LEU A 366 31.71 -0.60 -24.75
CA LEU A 366 30.94 0.59 -24.46
C LEU A 366 31.91 1.78 -24.44
N ARG A 367 31.64 2.83 -25.20
CA ARG A 367 32.36 4.10 -25.07
C ARG A 367 31.39 5.15 -24.50
N GLU A 368 31.89 6.01 -23.64
CA GLU A 368 31.08 7.04 -22.98
C GLU A 368 30.41 7.97 -24.01
N GLU A 369 31.17 8.38 -25.02
CA GLU A 369 30.72 9.22 -26.16
C GLU A 369 29.56 8.59 -26.94
N ASP A 370 29.47 7.26 -27.01
CA ASP A 370 28.39 6.57 -27.71
C ASP A 370 27.10 6.49 -26.88
N LEU A 371 27.20 6.72 -25.56
CA LEU A 371 26.10 6.55 -24.60
C LEU A 371 25.55 7.87 -24.09
N ILE A 372 26.37 8.93 -24.04
CA ILE A 372 25.98 10.27 -23.60
C ILE A 372 25.95 11.18 -24.83
N LYS A 373 24.76 11.33 -25.40
CA LYS A 373 24.48 12.21 -26.54
C LYS A 373 23.79 13.49 -26.08
N ASP A 374 23.96 14.55 -26.86
CA ASP A 374 23.27 15.83 -26.64
C ASP A 374 21.75 15.70 -26.74
N ARG A 375 21.26 14.86 -27.68
CA ARG A 375 19.84 14.60 -27.88
C ARG A 375 19.59 13.14 -28.20
N ALA A 376 18.43 12.63 -27.79
CA ALA A 376 17.90 11.32 -28.19
C ALA A 376 16.39 11.23 -27.93
N GLU A 377 15.68 10.36 -28.65
CA GLU A 377 14.25 10.14 -28.40
C GLU A 377 13.95 9.53 -27.02
N THR A 378 14.88 8.73 -26.49
CA THR A 378 14.74 8.04 -25.20
C THR A 378 15.86 8.44 -24.23
N VAL A 379 15.51 8.78 -22.99
CA VAL A 379 16.50 8.86 -21.90
C VAL A 379 16.46 7.58 -21.09
N TYR A 380 17.61 6.91 -20.92
CA TYR A 380 17.73 5.86 -19.91
C TYR A 380 18.23 6.49 -18.61
N PHE A 381 17.32 6.61 -17.64
CA PHE A 381 17.62 7.07 -16.29
C PHE A 381 18.15 5.89 -15.47
N VAL A 382 19.46 5.92 -15.19
CA VAL A 382 20.19 4.78 -14.60
C VAL A 382 19.88 4.66 -13.11
N GLY A 383 19.87 5.79 -12.39
CA GLY A 383 19.61 5.86 -10.97
C GLY A 383 20.81 5.46 -10.10
N CYS A 384 20.76 5.84 -8.83
CA CYS A 384 21.94 5.80 -7.95
C CYS A 384 22.46 4.38 -7.71
N ASN A 385 21.57 3.42 -7.44
CA ASN A 385 22.01 2.07 -7.06
C ASN A 385 22.73 1.34 -8.20
N ALA A 386 22.21 1.46 -9.42
CA ALA A 386 22.82 0.88 -10.62
C ALA A 386 24.14 1.58 -11.01
N SER A 387 24.21 2.91 -10.83
CA SER A 387 25.40 3.69 -11.20
C SER A 387 26.58 3.48 -10.24
N PHE A 388 26.33 3.44 -8.93
CA PHE A 388 27.42 3.51 -7.94
C PHE A 388 27.82 2.16 -7.30
N PHE A 389 26.91 1.18 -7.22
CA PHE A 389 27.25 -0.11 -6.63
C PHE A 389 27.81 -1.04 -7.69
N LYS A 390 29.11 -1.37 -7.58
CA LYS A 390 29.79 -2.30 -8.50
C LYS A 390 29.05 -3.66 -8.61
N ALA A 391 28.44 -4.13 -7.53
CA ALA A 391 27.64 -5.36 -7.49
C ALA A 391 26.35 -5.32 -8.34
N LEU A 392 25.93 -4.13 -8.77
CA LEU A 392 24.74 -3.87 -9.60
C LEU A 392 25.09 -3.30 -10.98
N SER A 393 26.37 -3.05 -11.28
CA SER A 393 26.82 -2.53 -12.58
C SER A 393 26.45 -3.41 -13.78
N GLY A 394 26.03 -4.67 -13.56
CA GLY A 394 25.48 -5.54 -14.60
C GLY A 394 24.11 -5.09 -15.11
N ILE A 395 23.32 -4.38 -14.29
CA ILE A 395 21.99 -3.87 -14.67
C ILE A 395 22.07 -2.81 -15.78
N PRO A 396 22.83 -1.70 -15.62
CA PRO A 396 22.92 -0.70 -16.69
C PRO A 396 23.65 -1.22 -17.92
N ASP A 397 24.64 -2.10 -17.73
CA ASP A 397 25.33 -2.81 -18.82
C ASP A 397 24.35 -3.62 -19.67
N ALA A 398 23.55 -4.49 -19.05
CA ALA A 398 22.54 -5.29 -19.74
C ALA A 398 21.49 -4.42 -20.43
N MET A 399 21.02 -3.36 -19.77
CA MET A 399 20.02 -2.45 -20.33
C MET A 399 20.54 -1.73 -21.58
N VAL A 400 21.78 -1.25 -21.57
CA VAL A 400 22.42 -0.60 -22.73
C VAL A 400 22.58 -1.57 -23.90
N HIS A 401 22.96 -2.84 -23.65
CA HIS A 401 23.04 -3.84 -24.71
C HIS A 401 21.66 -4.12 -25.33
N ILE A 402 20.60 -4.18 -24.50
CA ILE A 402 19.23 -4.33 -24.98
C ILE A 402 18.82 -3.14 -25.85
N LEU A 403 19.05 -1.91 -25.39
CA LEU A 403 18.68 -0.71 -26.15
C LEU A 403 19.43 -0.62 -27.49
N LYS A 404 20.74 -0.90 -27.50
CA LYS A 404 21.54 -0.96 -28.73
C LYS A 404 21.04 -2.04 -29.69
N ALA A 405 20.81 -3.27 -29.21
CA ALA A 405 20.34 -4.37 -30.05
C ALA A 405 18.92 -4.15 -30.60
N ALA A 406 18.06 -3.46 -29.85
CA ALA A 406 16.73 -3.09 -30.29
C ALA A 406 16.74 -1.99 -31.39
N GLY A 407 17.83 -1.22 -31.47
CA GLY A 407 17.94 -0.03 -32.32
C GLY A 407 17.23 1.19 -31.73
N GLU A 408 17.14 1.27 -30.40
CA GLU A 408 16.55 2.42 -29.70
C GLU A 408 17.49 3.64 -29.81
N ASP A 409 16.96 4.80 -30.19
CA ASP A 409 17.71 6.05 -30.07
C ASP A 409 17.64 6.56 -28.64
N PHE A 410 18.69 6.25 -27.87
CA PHE A 410 18.77 6.62 -26.46
C PHE A 410 20.03 7.43 -26.12
N THR A 411 19.94 8.12 -24.97
CA THR A 411 21.04 8.79 -24.28
C THR A 411 20.99 8.53 -22.78
N LEU A 412 22.15 8.58 -22.12
CA LEU A 412 22.30 8.68 -20.67
C LEU A 412 22.47 10.16 -20.27
N LEU A 413 22.15 10.48 -19.02
CA LEU A 413 22.35 11.83 -18.47
C LEU A 413 23.74 12.03 -17.82
N GLY A 414 24.48 10.94 -17.56
CA GLY A 414 25.82 11.02 -16.96
C GLY A 414 25.83 11.80 -15.63
N GLY A 415 26.72 12.79 -15.53
CA GLY A 415 26.83 13.65 -14.35
C GLY A 415 25.68 14.65 -14.17
N GLU A 416 24.87 14.88 -15.21
CA GLU A 416 23.65 15.71 -15.12
C GLU A 416 22.49 14.95 -14.46
N GLU A 417 22.58 13.62 -14.34
CA GLU A 417 21.58 12.80 -13.64
C GLU A 417 21.64 13.03 -12.14
N TRP A 418 20.65 13.68 -11.55
CA TRP A 418 20.54 13.72 -10.09
C TRP A 418 19.82 12.49 -9.57
N CYS A 419 19.84 12.28 -8.25
CA CYS A 419 18.97 11.31 -7.60
C CYS A 419 17.53 11.53 -8.08
N CYS A 420 16.69 10.50 -8.13
CA CYS A 420 15.27 10.68 -8.43
C CYS A 420 14.50 11.46 -7.34
N GLY A 421 15.15 11.84 -6.24
CA GLY A 421 14.57 12.54 -5.10
C GLY A 421 13.74 11.65 -4.17
N TYR A 422 13.34 10.46 -4.60
CA TYR A 422 12.42 9.61 -3.82
C TYR A 422 12.84 9.37 -2.35
N PRO A 423 14.13 9.15 -2.01
CA PRO A 423 14.55 9.07 -0.61
C PRO A 423 14.24 10.33 0.21
N LEU A 424 14.33 11.53 -0.37
CA LEU A 424 13.98 12.79 0.32
C LEU A 424 12.50 12.81 0.67
N LEU A 425 11.64 12.47 -0.30
CA LEU A 425 10.21 12.38 -0.07
C LEU A 425 9.87 11.34 1.01
N LEU A 426 10.52 10.17 0.98
CA LEU A 426 10.35 9.14 2.00
C LEU A 426 10.89 9.55 3.38
N ALA A 427 11.84 10.50 3.44
CA ALA A 427 12.37 11.13 4.65
C ALA A 427 11.54 12.34 5.12
N GLY A 428 10.52 12.74 4.36
CA GLY A 428 9.68 13.91 4.64
C GLY A 428 10.25 15.25 4.15
N ASP A 429 11.40 15.26 3.48
CA ASP A 429 11.99 16.46 2.86
C ASP A 429 11.33 16.76 1.51
N VAL A 430 10.17 17.42 1.59
CA VAL A 430 9.34 17.79 0.44
C VAL A 430 10.03 18.83 -0.45
N GLU A 431 10.69 19.82 0.13
CA GLU A 431 11.34 20.88 -0.63
C GLU A 431 12.55 20.37 -1.41
N GLY A 432 13.41 19.58 -0.77
CA GLY A 432 14.53 18.94 -1.47
C GLY A 432 14.05 17.99 -2.57
N PHE A 433 12.92 17.29 -2.36
CA PHE A 433 12.30 16.49 -3.42
C PHE A 433 11.88 17.34 -4.62
N ARG A 434 11.24 18.49 -4.37
CA ARG A 434 10.78 19.41 -5.41
C ARG A 434 11.93 19.99 -6.23
N GLU A 435 13.00 20.42 -5.56
CA GLU A 435 14.23 20.94 -6.18
C GLU A 435 14.83 19.92 -7.16
N ILE A 436 15.02 18.68 -6.69
CA ILE A 436 15.54 17.59 -7.51
C ILE A 436 14.61 17.24 -8.68
N ALA A 437 13.29 17.23 -8.44
CA ALA A 437 12.32 16.93 -9.48
C ALA A 437 12.36 17.97 -10.61
N LEU A 438 12.50 19.25 -10.26
CA LEU A 438 12.59 20.34 -11.24
C LEU A 438 13.82 20.16 -12.15
N HIS A 439 15.01 20.02 -11.55
CA HIS A 439 16.27 19.80 -12.29
C HIS A 439 16.17 18.60 -13.25
N ASN A 440 15.74 17.44 -12.74
CA ASN A 440 15.67 16.23 -13.56
C ASN A 440 14.71 16.40 -14.75
N VAL A 441 13.57 17.08 -14.56
CA VAL A 441 12.62 17.33 -15.66
C VAL A 441 13.21 18.28 -16.70
N GLU A 442 13.91 19.33 -16.27
CA GLU A 442 14.57 20.29 -17.17
C GLU A 442 15.67 19.62 -17.99
N VAL A 443 16.54 18.84 -17.36
CA VAL A 443 17.61 18.09 -18.04
C VAL A 443 17.04 17.07 -19.02
N ILE A 444 16.00 16.32 -18.66
CA ILE A 444 15.40 15.34 -19.59
C ILE A 444 14.77 16.06 -20.80
N ARG A 445 14.11 17.20 -20.58
CA ARG A 445 13.54 18.02 -21.66
C ARG A 445 14.61 18.61 -22.56
N SER A 446 15.74 19.05 -22.01
CA SER A 446 16.83 19.63 -22.81
C SER A 446 17.44 18.60 -23.78
N LYS A 447 17.44 17.31 -23.43
CA LYS A 447 17.81 16.21 -24.35
C LYS A 447 16.79 15.97 -25.48
N GLY A 448 15.64 16.63 -25.48
CA GLY A 448 14.58 16.45 -26.47
C GLY A 448 13.87 15.09 -26.39
N ALA A 449 13.92 14.45 -25.22
CA ALA A 449 13.40 13.10 -25.03
C ALA A 449 11.86 13.07 -25.12
N LYS A 450 11.34 12.09 -25.85
CA LYS A 450 9.90 11.78 -25.90
C LYS A 450 9.49 10.86 -24.76
N ARG A 451 10.42 10.03 -24.29
CA ARG A 451 10.22 9.08 -23.21
C ARG A 451 11.46 8.89 -22.34
N VAL A 452 11.25 8.51 -21.09
CA VAL A 452 12.30 8.15 -20.14
C VAL A 452 12.03 6.76 -19.58
N VAL A 453 13.08 5.95 -19.50
CA VAL A 453 13.02 4.55 -19.09
C VAL A 453 13.83 4.34 -17.82
N PHE A 454 13.29 3.58 -16.87
CA PHE A 454 13.93 3.29 -15.57
C PHE A 454 14.07 1.79 -15.36
N THR A 455 15.21 1.34 -14.83
CA THR A 455 15.34 -0.02 -14.27
C THR A 455 15.00 -0.08 -12.79
N CYS A 456 14.87 1.08 -12.12
CA CYS A 456 14.53 1.17 -10.71
C CYS A 456 13.05 1.49 -10.49
N ALA A 457 12.34 0.58 -9.82
CA ALA A 457 10.94 0.75 -9.47
C ALA A 457 10.68 2.02 -8.62
N GLY A 458 11.59 2.37 -7.70
CA GLY A 458 11.48 3.58 -6.90
C GLY A 458 11.63 4.86 -7.73
N CYS A 459 12.59 4.90 -8.66
CA CYS A 459 12.75 6.02 -9.59
C CYS A 459 11.51 6.16 -10.49
N TYR A 460 11.03 5.05 -11.05
CA TYR A 460 9.80 5.05 -11.84
C TYR A 460 8.61 5.62 -11.06
N ARG A 461 8.38 5.17 -9.83
CA ARG A 461 7.28 5.68 -9.00
C ARG A 461 7.43 7.16 -8.69
N ALA A 462 8.65 7.64 -8.40
CA ALA A 462 8.94 9.06 -8.18
C ALA A 462 8.41 9.92 -9.34
N PHE A 463 8.81 9.58 -10.56
CA PHE A 463 8.40 10.30 -11.77
C PHE A 463 6.92 10.11 -12.07
N LYS A 464 6.44 8.85 -12.08
CA LYS A 464 5.08 8.50 -12.51
C LYS A 464 4.01 9.07 -11.58
N GLN A 465 4.25 9.08 -10.27
CA GLN A 465 3.25 9.50 -9.28
C GLN A 465 3.50 10.90 -8.73
N PHE A 466 4.74 11.31 -8.51
CA PHE A 466 4.97 12.49 -7.66
C PHE A 466 5.37 13.72 -8.47
N TYR A 467 6.23 13.60 -9.49
CA TYR A 467 6.85 14.77 -10.15
C TYR A 467 5.82 15.79 -10.67
N SER A 468 4.87 15.38 -11.50
CA SER A 468 3.90 16.32 -12.10
C SER A 468 3.05 17.04 -11.05
N ARG A 469 2.78 16.39 -9.92
CA ARG A 469 1.96 16.92 -8.83
C ARG A 469 2.71 17.94 -8.00
N PHE A 470 3.97 17.65 -7.66
CA PHE A 470 4.81 18.59 -6.92
C PHE A 470 5.25 19.79 -7.76
N LEU A 471 5.41 19.61 -9.08
CA LEU A 471 5.78 20.70 -9.98
C LEU A 471 4.57 21.48 -10.53
N GLY A 472 3.35 20.96 -10.37
CA GLY A 472 2.13 21.59 -10.91
C GLY A 472 2.07 21.64 -12.44
N THR A 473 2.88 20.82 -13.14
CA THR A 473 2.99 20.82 -14.60
C THR A 473 3.11 19.41 -15.16
N LYS A 474 2.70 19.21 -16.41
CA LYS A 474 2.90 17.94 -17.12
C LYS A 474 4.39 17.74 -17.39
N LEU A 475 4.88 16.50 -17.34
CA LEU A 475 6.31 16.22 -17.55
C LEU A 475 6.77 16.52 -18.98
N GLY A 476 5.91 16.31 -19.98
CA GLY A 476 6.23 16.53 -21.40
C GLY A 476 6.93 15.35 -22.07
N PHE A 477 7.05 14.22 -21.38
CA PHE A 477 7.58 12.96 -21.88
C PHE A 477 6.88 11.78 -21.20
N GLU A 478 6.91 10.62 -21.85
CA GLU A 478 6.37 9.37 -21.30
C GLU A 478 7.32 8.77 -20.26
N VAL A 479 6.76 8.19 -19.19
CA VAL A 479 7.51 7.55 -18.10
C VAL A 479 7.28 6.04 -18.18
N LEU A 480 8.33 5.28 -18.51
CA LEU A 480 8.29 3.83 -18.68
C LEU A 480 9.19 3.11 -17.68
N HIS A 481 8.70 2.04 -17.09
CA HIS A 481 9.58 1.09 -16.41
C HIS A 481 10.20 0.13 -17.43
N SER A 482 11.40 -0.40 -17.16
CA SER A 482 12.09 -1.32 -18.07
C SER A 482 11.22 -2.51 -18.44
N THR A 483 10.43 -3.04 -17.51
CA THR A 483 9.47 -4.14 -17.77
C THR A 483 8.47 -3.80 -18.89
N GLN A 484 8.01 -2.56 -18.99
CA GLN A 484 7.06 -2.12 -20.02
C GLN A 484 7.76 -2.00 -21.38
N LEU A 485 8.94 -1.37 -21.42
CA LEU A 485 9.73 -1.29 -22.65
C LEU A 485 10.13 -2.68 -23.15
N LEU A 486 10.61 -3.56 -22.27
CA LEU A 486 10.96 -4.94 -22.63
C LEU A 486 9.76 -5.70 -23.19
N TYR A 487 8.57 -5.48 -22.63
CA TYR A 487 7.35 -6.09 -23.14
C TYR A 487 7.04 -5.63 -24.56
N GLU A 488 7.17 -4.33 -24.85
CA GLU A 488 7.05 -3.79 -26.22
C GLU A 488 8.11 -4.38 -27.18
N LEU A 489 9.37 -4.46 -26.74
CA LEU A 489 10.46 -4.98 -27.56
C LEU A 489 10.31 -6.48 -27.87
N CYS A 490 9.86 -7.27 -26.89
CA CYS A 490 9.50 -8.67 -27.10
C CYS A 490 8.33 -8.81 -28.09
N ALA A 491 7.28 -8.01 -27.94
CA ALA A 491 6.13 -8.03 -28.86
C ALA A 491 6.52 -7.65 -30.30
N LYS A 492 7.49 -6.74 -30.47
CA LYS A 492 8.08 -6.36 -31.77
C LYS A 492 9.08 -7.40 -32.32
N GLY A 493 9.31 -8.51 -31.62
CA GLY A 493 10.25 -9.55 -32.03
C GLY A 493 11.73 -9.15 -32.01
N LYS A 494 12.08 -8.06 -31.31
CA LYS A 494 13.45 -7.54 -31.18
C LYS A 494 14.30 -8.36 -30.20
N LEU A 495 13.64 -9.06 -29.28
CA LEU A 495 14.26 -9.87 -28.24
C LEU A 495 13.79 -11.31 -28.39
N LYS A 496 14.69 -12.20 -28.81
CA LYS A 496 14.38 -13.63 -29.04
C LYS A 496 15.28 -14.51 -28.18
N PRO A 497 14.74 -15.56 -27.55
CA PRO A 497 15.54 -16.46 -26.72
C PRO A 497 16.53 -17.27 -27.57
N VAL A 498 17.75 -17.43 -27.07
CA VAL A 498 18.82 -18.23 -27.70
C VAL A 498 19.38 -19.32 -26.78
N HIS A 499 18.90 -19.38 -25.53
CA HIS A 499 19.36 -20.33 -24.51
C HIS A 499 18.25 -21.27 -24.04
N PRO A 500 18.62 -22.42 -23.42
CA PRO A 500 17.65 -23.33 -22.84
C PRO A 500 16.80 -22.67 -21.76
N ARG A 501 15.63 -23.27 -21.51
CA ARG A 501 14.62 -22.77 -20.58
C ARG A 501 15.15 -22.68 -19.14
N LEU A 502 15.35 -21.45 -18.66
CA LEU A 502 15.75 -21.14 -17.29
C LEU A 502 14.53 -21.14 -16.34
N ARG A 503 14.61 -21.81 -15.19
CA ARG A 503 13.54 -21.78 -14.17
C ARG A 503 13.72 -20.57 -13.25
N VAL A 504 12.73 -19.70 -13.25
CA VAL A 504 12.77 -18.43 -12.52
C VAL A 504 11.56 -18.29 -11.61
N THR A 505 11.72 -17.59 -10.50
CA THR A 505 10.61 -17.02 -9.72
C THR A 505 10.73 -15.51 -9.71
N TYR A 506 9.61 -14.79 -9.64
CA TYR A 506 9.61 -13.33 -9.68
C TYR A 506 9.21 -12.70 -8.35
N HIS A 507 9.97 -11.71 -7.90
CA HIS A 507 9.56 -10.79 -6.84
C HIS A 507 9.00 -9.51 -7.47
N ASP A 508 7.71 -9.27 -7.26
CA ASP A 508 7.06 -8.01 -7.62
C ASP A 508 7.55 -6.87 -6.70
N PRO A 509 8.33 -5.88 -7.21
CA PRO A 509 8.72 -4.72 -6.42
C PRO A 509 7.49 -3.87 -6.10
N CYS A 510 7.33 -3.47 -4.85
CA CYS A 510 6.09 -2.81 -4.42
C CYS A 510 5.81 -1.48 -5.16
N ASP A 511 6.86 -0.73 -5.55
CA ASP A 511 6.74 0.57 -6.23
C ASP A 511 6.21 0.48 -7.67
N ILE A 512 6.44 -0.62 -8.40
CA ILE A 512 5.82 -0.83 -9.72
C ILE A 512 4.56 -1.71 -9.62
N GLY A 513 4.54 -2.66 -8.69
CA GLY A 513 3.41 -3.55 -8.46
C GLY A 513 2.26 -2.87 -7.73
N ARG A 514 2.29 -2.86 -6.39
CA ARG A 514 1.16 -2.33 -5.58
C ARG A 514 0.87 -0.85 -5.83
N HIS A 515 1.90 -0.06 -6.11
CA HIS A 515 1.74 1.38 -6.26
C HIS A 515 1.38 1.78 -7.69
N CYS A 516 1.88 1.09 -8.71
CA CYS A 516 1.66 1.47 -10.12
C CYS A 516 0.94 0.42 -10.97
N HIS A 517 0.52 -0.70 -10.37
CA HIS A 517 -0.26 -1.78 -10.98
C HIS A 517 0.38 -2.49 -12.18
N ILE A 518 1.71 -2.51 -12.27
CA ILE A 518 2.47 -3.25 -13.28
C ILE A 518 2.73 -4.67 -12.76
N TYR A 519 2.04 -5.65 -13.34
CA TYR A 519 2.15 -7.06 -12.96
C TYR A 519 2.28 -8.01 -14.17
N LEU A 520 1.63 -7.69 -15.28
CA LEU A 520 1.57 -8.57 -16.45
C LEU A 520 2.88 -8.56 -17.22
N GLU A 521 3.40 -7.35 -17.46
CA GLU A 521 4.59 -7.06 -18.26
C GLU A 521 5.82 -7.85 -17.81
N PRO A 522 6.26 -7.83 -16.52
CA PRO A 522 7.42 -8.62 -16.10
C PRO A 522 7.26 -10.13 -16.36
N ARG A 523 6.03 -10.67 -16.21
CA ARG A 523 5.74 -12.09 -16.42
C ARG A 523 5.83 -12.44 -17.89
N LYS A 524 5.19 -11.63 -18.74
CA LYS A 524 5.21 -11.80 -20.20
C LYS A 524 6.60 -11.64 -20.79
N VAL A 525 7.41 -10.73 -20.25
CA VAL A 525 8.81 -10.58 -20.64
C VAL A 525 9.60 -11.86 -20.35
N LEU A 526 9.50 -12.40 -19.14
CA LEU A 526 10.19 -13.63 -18.75
C LEU A 526 9.77 -14.83 -19.63
N GLU A 527 8.47 -14.99 -19.87
CA GLU A 527 7.94 -16.02 -20.78
C GLU A 527 8.48 -15.86 -22.21
N SER A 528 8.49 -14.64 -22.74
CA SER A 528 8.91 -14.34 -24.12
C SER A 528 10.39 -14.64 -24.35
N VAL A 529 11.23 -14.49 -23.33
CA VAL A 529 12.66 -14.85 -23.38
C VAL A 529 12.94 -16.29 -22.94
N GLY A 530 11.94 -17.16 -22.99
CA GLY A 530 12.12 -18.61 -22.83
C GLY A 530 12.24 -19.10 -21.39
N CYS A 531 11.99 -18.25 -20.38
CA CYS A 531 12.02 -18.69 -18.98
C CYS A 531 10.76 -19.48 -18.60
N LYS A 532 10.92 -20.44 -17.68
CA LYS A 532 9.80 -21.09 -16.96
C LYS A 532 9.57 -20.34 -15.66
N LEU A 533 8.53 -19.49 -15.63
CA LEU A 533 8.13 -18.80 -14.41
C LEU A 533 7.42 -19.76 -13.45
N ILE A 534 7.91 -19.83 -12.22
CA ILE A 534 7.32 -20.54 -11.09
C ILE A 534 6.99 -19.48 -10.04
N GLU A 535 5.71 -19.25 -9.78
CA GLU A 535 5.28 -18.21 -8.85
C GLU A 535 5.42 -18.64 -7.39
N MET A 536 5.79 -17.70 -6.53
CA MET A 536 5.67 -17.86 -5.09
C MET A 536 4.20 -17.82 -4.66
N GLU A 537 3.85 -18.45 -3.53
CA GLU A 537 2.48 -18.38 -2.96
C GLU A 537 2.01 -16.91 -2.79
N ARG A 538 2.94 -16.03 -2.42
CA ARG A 538 2.74 -14.59 -2.30
C ARG A 538 3.36 -13.87 -3.49
N ALA A 539 2.58 -13.69 -4.54
CA ALA A 539 2.94 -13.00 -5.78
C ALA A 539 1.93 -11.90 -6.17
N GLY A 540 2.29 -11.06 -7.13
CA GLY A 540 1.46 -9.96 -7.65
C GLY A 540 1.13 -8.94 -6.55
N GLU A 541 -0.14 -8.56 -6.44
CA GLU A 541 -0.65 -7.69 -5.36
C GLU A 541 -0.35 -8.21 -3.95
N ASN A 542 -0.20 -9.54 -3.81
CA ASN A 542 0.06 -10.22 -2.54
C ASN A 542 1.55 -10.43 -2.24
N SER A 543 2.46 -9.92 -3.08
CA SER A 543 3.91 -10.04 -2.89
C SER A 543 4.36 -9.47 -1.54
N LEU A 544 5.17 -10.24 -0.80
CA LEU A 544 5.78 -9.74 0.44
C LEU A 544 6.87 -8.72 0.12
N CYS A 545 7.05 -7.70 0.95
CA CYS A 545 8.13 -6.72 0.81
C CYS A 545 9.50 -7.40 0.84
N CYS A 546 10.48 -6.89 0.07
CA CYS A 546 11.86 -7.35 0.11
C CYS A 546 12.69 -6.79 1.27
N GLY A 547 12.17 -5.79 2.00
CA GLY A 547 12.86 -5.13 3.12
C GLY A 547 13.62 -3.85 2.74
N GLY A 548 13.95 -3.63 1.46
CA GLY A 548 14.80 -2.51 1.02
C GLY A 548 14.11 -1.15 0.84
N GLY A 549 12.78 -1.08 0.87
CA GLY A 549 12.00 0.14 0.63
C GLY A 549 11.72 0.98 1.88
N GLY A 550 11.15 2.18 1.68
CA GLY A 550 10.64 3.03 2.77
C GLY A 550 11.70 3.58 3.74
N LEU A 551 12.98 3.54 3.34
CA LEU A 551 14.15 3.86 4.17
C LEU A 551 14.31 2.95 5.39
N LEU A 552 13.65 1.79 5.40
CA LEU A 552 13.66 0.86 6.53
C LEU A 552 15.07 0.40 6.90
N LYS A 553 15.93 0.15 5.90
CA LYS A 553 17.31 -0.28 6.17
C LYS A 553 18.14 0.79 6.89
N ALA A 554 17.86 2.07 6.65
CA ALA A 554 18.52 3.18 7.33
C ALA A 554 17.98 3.40 8.76
N SER A 555 16.70 3.14 9.00
CA SER A 555 16.09 3.28 10.33
C SER A 555 16.26 2.03 11.21
N ASN A 556 16.18 0.84 10.63
CA ASN A 556 16.29 -0.46 11.33
C ASN A 556 16.78 -1.55 10.36
N ALA A 557 18.11 -1.67 10.25
CA ALA A 557 18.77 -2.61 9.35
C ALA A 557 18.47 -4.09 9.68
N ASP A 558 18.36 -4.44 10.97
CA ASP A 558 18.04 -5.79 11.41
C ASP A 558 16.62 -6.20 10.96
N LEU A 559 15.63 -5.33 11.16
CA LEU A 559 14.26 -5.61 10.71
C LEU A 559 14.18 -5.72 9.18
N SER A 560 14.90 -4.85 8.46
CA SER A 560 15.03 -4.96 6.99
C SER A 560 15.60 -6.32 6.58
N SER A 561 16.66 -6.79 7.24
CA SER A 561 17.31 -8.07 6.97
C SER A 561 16.37 -9.26 7.25
N ARG A 562 15.68 -9.27 8.40
CA ARG A 562 14.71 -10.33 8.72
C ARG A 562 13.58 -10.44 7.67
N ILE A 563 13.13 -9.31 7.11
CA ILE A 563 12.13 -9.30 6.03
C ILE A 563 12.73 -9.86 4.72
N SER A 564 13.96 -9.51 4.38
CA SER A 564 14.60 -9.98 3.16
C SER A 564 14.89 -11.49 3.19
N VAL A 565 15.33 -12.02 4.34
CA VAL A 565 15.51 -13.46 4.58
C VAL A 565 14.20 -14.21 4.39
N GLU A 566 13.10 -13.74 4.98
CA GLU A 566 11.80 -14.38 4.81
C GLU A 566 11.36 -14.39 3.34
N ARG A 567 11.60 -13.30 2.60
CA ARG A 567 11.28 -13.28 1.18
C ARG A 567 12.16 -14.23 0.36
N ALA A 568 13.45 -14.33 0.69
CA ALA A 568 14.36 -15.27 0.03
C ALA A 568 13.97 -16.73 0.31
N ARG A 569 13.52 -17.06 1.54
CA ARG A 569 12.96 -18.39 1.88
C ARG A 569 11.75 -18.73 1.00
N GLN A 570 10.81 -17.79 0.85
CA GLN A 570 9.66 -17.98 -0.05
C GLN A 570 10.08 -18.29 -1.48
N ALA A 571 11.09 -17.58 -1.99
CA ALA A 571 11.62 -17.83 -3.33
C ALA A 571 12.30 -19.20 -3.43
N SER A 572 13.10 -19.58 -2.43
CA SER A 572 13.80 -20.88 -2.41
C SER A 572 12.84 -22.07 -2.42
N MET A 573 11.72 -21.97 -1.70
CA MET A 573 10.68 -23.01 -1.66
C MET A 573 10.01 -23.31 -3.01
N THR A 574 10.14 -22.42 -4.01
CA THR A 574 9.60 -22.66 -5.36
C THR A 574 10.44 -23.67 -6.17
N GLY A 575 11.69 -23.93 -5.78
CA GLY A 575 12.63 -24.72 -6.56
C GLY A 575 13.16 -24.01 -7.82
N ALA A 576 12.93 -22.71 -7.97
CA ALA A 576 13.52 -21.90 -9.04
C ALA A 576 15.04 -21.72 -8.86
N GLU A 577 15.76 -21.58 -9.97
CA GLU A 577 17.21 -21.39 -9.98
C GLU A 577 17.59 -19.92 -9.76
N VAL A 578 16.72 -19.02 -10.21
CA VAL A 578 16.91 -17.57 -10.14
C VAL A 578 15.67 -16.90 -9.56
N LEU A 579 15.88 -16.08 -8.53
CA LEU A 579 14.96 -15.07 -8.08
C LEU A 579 15.17 -13.78 -8.89
N VAL A 580 14.17 -13.42 -9.69
CA VAL A 580 14.18 -12.24 -10.54
C VAL A 580 13.41 -11.11 -9.87
N SER A 581 13.92 -9.89 -9.96
CA SER A 581 13.22 -8.67 -9.57
C SER A 581 13.50 -7.58 -10.61
N ALA A 582 12.70 -6.52 -10.65
CA ALA A 582 12.89 -5.41 -11.59
C ALA A 582 13.13 -4.10 -10.82
N CYS A 583 14.10 -4.12 -9.91
CA CYS A 583 14.42 -2.98 -9.04
C CYS A 583 15.77 -3.21 -8.34
N PRO A 584 16.80 -2.37 -8.59
CA PRO A 584 18.11 -2.51 -7.98
C PRO A 584 18.09 -2.51 -6.45
N SER A 585 17.22 -1.72 -5.82
CA SER A 585 17.07 -1.69 -4.36
C SER A 585 16.56 -3.03 -3.82
N CYS A 586 15.62 -3.67 -4.53
CA CYS A 586 15.14 -5.00 -4.16
C CYS A 586 16.24 -6.05 -4.38
N ILE A 587 17.01 -5.95 -5.47
CA ILE A 587 18.14 -6.86 -5.75
C ILE A 587 19.16 -6.85 -4.61
N LEU A 588 19.52 -5.69 -4.07
CA LEU A 588 20.45 -5.61 -2.93
C LEU A 588 19.91 -6.35 -1.70
N SER A 589 18.67 -6.07 -1.29
CA SER A 589 18.07 -6.71 -0.12
C SER A 589 17.84 -8.20 -0.33
N LEU A 590 17.40 -8.61 -1.52
CA LEU A 590 17.17 -10.02 -1.83
C LEU A 590 18.48 -10.81 -1.94
N LYS A 591 19.57 -10.21 -2.44
CA LYS A 591 20.90 -10.83 -2.41
C LYS A 591 21.38 -11.08 -0.98
N GLU A 592 21.23 -10.10 -0.09
CA GLU A 592 21.52 -10.24 1.34
C GLU A 592 20.66 -11.35 1.97
N GLY A 593 19.35 -11.37 1.70
CA GLY A 593 18.46 -12.41 2.19
C GLY A 593 18.80 -13.80 1.66
N ALA A 594 19.18 -13.91 0.38
CA ALA A 594 19.58 -15.17 -0.26
C ALA A 594 20.92 -15.71 0.27
N GLN A 595 21.83 -14.84 0.71
CA GLN A 595 23.10 -15.23 1.34
C GLN A 595 22.90 -15.80 2.76
N ALA A 596 21.79 -15.47 3.41
CA ALA A 596 21.49 -15.90 4.78
C ALA A 596 20.63 -17.18 4.85
N ILE A 597 20.30 -17.79 3.72
CA ILE A 597 19.57 -19.08 3.65
C ILE A 597 20.47 -20.17 3.06
N GLU A 598 20.20 -21.41 3.44
CA GLU A 598 20.84 -22.56 2.82
C GLU A 598 20.35 -22.74 1.37
N GLY A 599 21.27 -23.07 0.47
CA GLY A 599 21.00 -23.26 -0.95
C GLY A 599 21.66 -22.21 -1.85
N ARG A 600 21.65 -22.45 -3.16
CA ARG A 600 22.21 -21.55 -4.17
C ARG A 600 21.09 -20.87 -4.96
N LEU A 601 20.41 -19.90 -4.34
CA LEU A 601 19.45 -19.05 -5.04
C LEU A 601 20.15 -17.83 -5.63
N LYS A 602 20.25 -17.74 -6.96
CA LYS A 602 20.79 -16.53 -7.61
C LYS A 602 19.74 -15.44 -7.65
N VAL A 603 20.16 -14.19 -7.47
CA VAL A 603 19.27 -13.03 -7.51
C VAL A 603 19.74 -12.09 -8.62
N LEU A 604 18.89 -11.86 -9.61
CA LEU A 604 19.21 -11.10 -10.83
C LEU A 604 18.11 -10.09 -11.17
N ASP A 605 18.49 -8.98 -11.78
CA ASP A 605 17.51 -8.05 -12.34
C ASP A 605 16.89 -8.62 -13.62
N ILE A 606 15.65 -8.24 -13.93
CA ILE A 606 14.96 -8.69 -15.14
C ILE A 606 15.73 -8.32 -16.41
N VAL A 607 16.40 -7.16 -16.46
CA VAL A 607 17.19 -6.77 -17.65
C VAL A 607 18.41 -7.68 -17.84
N GLU A 608 19.02 -8.12 -16.73
CA GLU A 608 20.14 -9.05 -16.74
C GLU A 608 19.68 -10.41 -17.30
N VAL A 609 18.53 -10.92 -16.82
CA VAL A 609 17.93 -12.17 -17.32
C VAL A 609 17.60 -12.08 -18.79
N VAL A 610 16.94 -11.00 -19.24
CA VAL A 610 16.57 -10.80 -20.64
C VAL A 610 17.80 -10.76 -21.52
N ALA A 611 18.77 -9.89 -21.23
CA ALA A 611 19.97 -9.75 -22.04
C ALA A 611 20.74 -11.08 -22.15
N SER A 612 20.77 -11.86 -21.05
CA SER A 612 21.41 -13.17 -21.04
C SER A 612 20.65 -14.18 -21.89
N GLN A 613 19.34 -14.33 -21.69
CA GLN A 613 18.53 -15.30 -22.43
C GLN A 613 18.45 -14.99 -23.94
N THR A 614 18.64 -13.74 -24.34
CA THR A 614 18.70 -13.33 -25.75
C THR A 614 20.12 -13.25 -26.31
N GLY A 615 21.14 -13.71 -25.56
CA GLY A 615 22.52 -13.80 -26.03
C GLY A 615 23.24 -12.45 -26.20
N LEU A 616 22.70 -11.38 -25.62
CA LEU A 616 23.31 -10.05 -25.65
C LEU A 616 24.42 -9.89 -24.62
N ILE A 617 24.38 -10.70 -23.55
CA ILE A 617 25.45 -10.85 -22.57
C ILE A 617 25.67 -12.34 -22.28
N PRO A 618 26.82 -12.74 -21.72
CA PRO A 618 27.07 -14.14 -21.41
C PRO A 618 26.05 -14.76 -20.44
N PRO A 619 25.80 -16.08 -20.53
CA PRO A 619 24.94 -16.79 -19.59
C PRO A 619 25.47 -16.73 -18.16
N PHE A 620 24.56 -16.63 -17.19
CA PHE A 620 24.89 -16.69 -15.77
C PHE A 620 25.34 -18.09 -15.36
N LYS A 621 26.65 -18.35 -15.35
CA LYS A 621 27.24 -19.58 -14.80
C LYS A 621 26.97 -19.73 -13.31
#